data_AF-A0A2P6PJG6-F1
#
_entry.id   AF-A0A2P6PJG6-F1
#
_cell.length_a   1.000
_cell.length_b   1.000
_cell.length_c   1.000
_cell.angle_alpha   90.00
_cell.angle_beta   90.00
_cell.angle_gamma   90.00
#
_symmetry.space_group_name_H-M   'P 1'
#
loop_
_entity.id
_entity.type
_entity.pdbx_description
1 polymer ?
#
loop_
_entity_poly.entity_id
_entity_poly.type
_entity_poly.pdbx_seq_one_letter_code
_entity_poly.pdbx_strand_id
1 'polypeptide(L)'
;MGESQTQTLQIKALLKAWTDACASPKETIFRGHCKAPIELQVRGTLQAPKHTSRVTSPDTWVGFRYINRLTLSGGGTFDGRGALSWKQNDCNENKNCKSRVVNIRFDFVNDTIIKDITSLDSKNFHLNVCHNITFQHATITAPGESVKTDGIHIARSTMFTVANTSIGTGDDCIYIGDGTSQLKFTNVT
;
A
#
# COMPACT_ATOMS: atom_id res chain seq x y z
N MET A 1 9.72 -19.86 14.55
CA MET A 1 10.32 -18.68 15.22
C MET A 1 11.27 -17.86 14.34
N GLY A 2 11.73 -18.34 13.18
CA GLY A 2 12.75 -17.63 12.36
C GLY A 2 12.26 -16.58 11.34
N GLU A 3 10.99 -16.61 10.94
CA GLU A 3 10.48 -15.79 9.82
C GLU A 3 10.36 -14.30 10.19
N SER A 4 9.85 -14.00 11.39
CA SER A 4 9.67 -12.62 11.88
C SER A 4 11.01 -11.89 12.12
N GLN A 5 12.07 -12.61 12.52
CA GLN A 5 13.40 -12.02 12.70
C GLN A 5 14.07 -11.72 11.35
N THR A 6 13.96 -12.64 10.39
CA THR A 6 14.52 -12.47 9.04
C THR A 6 13.88 -11.26 8.34
N GLN A 7 12.56 -11.15 8.40
CA GLN A 7 11.85 -10.00 7.84
C GLN A 7 12.27 -8.67 8.51
N THR A 8 12.43 -8.68 9.84
CA THR A 8 12.88 -7.49 10.59
C THR A 8 14.29 -7.05 10.17
N LEU A 9 15.20 -7.99 9.94
CA LEU A 9 16.57 -7.70 9.50
C LEU A 9 16.59 -7.14 8.06
N GLN A 10 15.80 -7.71 7.16
CA GLN A 10 15.67 -7.21 5.78
C GLN A 10 15.09 -5.80 5.74
N ILE A 11 14.06 -5.51 6.53
CA ILE A 11 13.50 -4.16 6.65
C ILE A 11 14.57 -3.19 7.14
N LYS A 12 15.32 -3.50 8.21
CA LYS A 12 16.38 -2.62 8.71
C LYS A 12 17.46 -2.31 7.66
N ALA A 13 17.90 -3.32 6.90
CA ALA A 13 18.86 -3.13 5.82
C ALA A 13 18.30 -2.21 4.72
N LEU A 14 17.03 -2.40 4.36
CA LEU A 14 16.34 -1.55 3.39
C LEU A 14 16.22 -0.09 3.89
N LEU A 15 15.88 0.13 5.16
CA LEU A 15 15.80 1.47 5.75
C LEU A 15 17.15 2.19 5.76
N LYS A 16 18.23 1.43 6.01
CA LYS A 16 19.59 1.96 5.92
C LYS A 16 19.88 2.43 4.49
N ALA A 17 19.67 1.57 3.49
CA ALA A 17 19.92 1.92 2.09
C ALA A 17 19.06 3.12 1.63
N TRP A 18 17.82 3.20 2.11
CA TRP A 18 16.94 4.34 1.83
C TRP A 18 17.49 5.67 2.36
N THR A 19 18.10 5.65 3.55
CA THR A 19 18.69 6.85 4.18
C THR A 19 19.84 7.43 3.36
N ASP A 20 20.56 6.60 2.61
CA ASP A 20 21.67 7.06 1.77
C ASP A 20 21.15 7.80 0.51
N ALA A 21 20.00 7.36 -0.02
CA ALA A 21 19.38 7.88 -1.25
C ALA A 21 18.38 9.03 -1.03
N CYS A 22 17.68 9.02 0.10
CA CYS A 22 16.58 9.92 0.45
C CYS A 22 16.73 10.46 1.89
N ALA A 23 15.66 11.01 2.47
CA ALA A 23 15.65 11.36 3.88
C ALA A 23 15.56 10.10 4.76
N SER A 24 16.05 10.20 6.01
CA SER A 24 15.97 9.11 6.99
C SER A 24 14.52 8.64 7.15
N PRO A 25 14.23 7.35 6.92
CA PRO A 25 12.90 6.81 7.14
C PRO A 25 12.62 6.73 8.65
N LYS A 26 11.33 6.78 9.01
CA LYS A 26 10.89 6.45 10.37
C LYS A 26 10.24 5.07 10.29
N GLU A 27 11.02 4.04 10.62
CA GLU A 27 10.60 2.64 10.52
C GLU A 27 10.16 2.31 9.08
N THR A 28 9.04 1.60 8.86
CA THR A 28 8.54 1.22 7.52
C THR A 28 7.88 2.37 6.74
N ILE A 29 8.11 3.61 7.17
CA ILE A 29 7.69 4.82 6.46
C ILE A 29 8.89 5.38 5.70
N PHE A 30 8.89 5.13 4.39
CA PHE A 30 9.83 5.64 3.42
C PHE A 30 9.53 7.10 3.12
N ARG A 31 10.48 7.98 3.48
CA ARG A 31 10.32 9.43 3.31
C ARG A 31 11.30 9.96 2.30
N GLY A 32 10.82 10.85 1.44
CA GLY A 32 11.70 11.77 0.72
C GLY A 32 12.01 13.00 1.59
N HIS A 33 12.64 14.04 1.03
CA HIS A 33 12.92 14.20 -0.39
C HIS A 33 14.09 13.33 -0.85
N CYS A 34 13.96 12.68 -2.01
CA CYS A 34 15.02 11.90 -2.63
C CYS A 34 15.88 12.79 -3.53
N LYS A 35 17.18 12.49 -3.62
CA LYS A 35 18.15 13.30 -4.41
C LYS A 35 17.98 13.11 -5.93
N ALA A 36 17.40 11.99 -6.34
CA ALA A 36 17.20 11.57 -7.72
C ALA A 36 15.93 10.69 -7.81
N PRO A 37 15.43 10.36 -9.02
CA PRO A 37 14.46 9.28 -9.17
C PRO A 37 14.93 8.02 -8.43
N ILE A 38 14.01 7.32 -7.77
CA ILE A 38 14.34 6.13 -6.98
C ILE A 38 13.47 4.95 -7.38
N GLU A 39 14.08 3.78 -7.50
CA GLU A 39 13.38 2.52 -7.63
C GLU A 39 13.56 1.68 -6.36
N LEU A 40 12.44 1.21 -5.81
CA LEU A 40 12.41 0.20 -4.76
C LEU A 40 11.91 -1.12 -5.35
N GLN A 41 12.78 -2.12 -5.35
CA GLN A 41 12.42 -3.48 -5.78
C GLN A 41 12.14 -4.37 -4.57
N VAL A 42 10.92 -4.90 -4.48
CA VAL A 42 10.51 -5.91 -3.51
C VAL A 42 10.31 -7.22 -4.26
N ARG A 43 11.08 -8.27 -3.90
CA ARG A 43 11.10 -9.57 -4.61
C ARG A 43 10.61 -10.76 -3.77
N GLY A 44 10.10 -10.50 -2.57
CA GLY A 44 9.60 -11.53 -1.65
C GLY A 44 8.34 -11.05 -0.94
N THR A 45 7.94 -11.77 0.11
CA THR A 45 6.75 -11.44 0.89
C THR A 45 7.11 -10.61 2.12
N LEU A 46 6.58 -9.38 2.19
CA LEU A 46 6.55 -8.55 3.38
C LEU A 46 5.22 -8.78 4.09
N GLN A 47 5.25 -9.19 5.35
CA GLN A 47 4.07 -9.41 6.17
C GLN A 47 3.81 -8.25 7.15
N ALA A 48 2.57 -7.83 7.25
CA ALA A 48 2.11 -6.90 8.27
C ALA A 48 2.30 -7.49 9.68
N PRO A 49 2.48 -6.63 10.70
CA PRO A 49 2.46 -7.08 12.08
C PRO A 49 1.13 -7.78 12.43
N LYS A 50 1.21 -8.86 13.21
CA LYS A 50 0.02 -9.60 13.66
C LYS A 50 -0.96 -8.73 14.44
N HIS A 51 -0.42 -7.85 15.30
CA HIS A 51 -1.20 -6.94 16.13
C HIS A 51 -0.99 -5.51 15.64
N THR A 52 -2.09 -4.79 15.42
CA THR A 52 -2.08 -3.39 14.95
C THR A 52 -1.39 -2.45 15.94
N SER A 53 -1.32 -2.80 17.24
CA SER A 53 -0.55 -2.07 18.26
C SER A 53 0.96 -2.01 18.00
N ARG A 54 1.48 -2.87 17.11
CA ARG A 54 2.88 -2.86 16.67
C ARG A 54 3.11 -2.04 15.40
N VAL A 55 2.04 -1.51 14.82
CA VAL A 55 2.13 -0.56 13.71
C VAL A 55 2.32 0.81 14.33
N THR A 56 3.43 1.44 14.00
CA THR A 56 3.86 2.71 14.61
C THR A 56 3.31 3.94 13.89
N SER A 57 2.77 3.75 12.69
CA SER A 57 1.87 4.72 12.06
C SER A 57 0.42 4.29 12.28
N PRO A 58 -0.47 5.21 12.70
CA PRO A 58 -1.85 4.85 13.04
C PRO A 58 -2.65 4.30 11.84
N ASP A 59 -2.22 4.58 10.61
CA ASP A 59 -3.05 4.38 9.41
C ASP A 59 -2.45 3.43 8.36
N THR A 60 -1.20 2.98 8.53
CA THR A 60 -0.55 2.02 7.59
C THR A 60 0.69 1.37 8.17
N TRP A 61 1.08 0.19 7.67
CA TRP A 61 2.34 -0.46 8.03
C TRP A 61 3.42 -0.33 6.95
N VAL A 62 3.09 0.12 5.73
CA VAL A 62 4.06 0.53 4.69
C VAL A 62 3.63 1.87 4.11
N GLY A 63 4.45 2.89 4.30
CA GLY A 63 4.13 4.25 3.84
C GLY A 63 5.22 4.83 2.95
N PHE A 64 4.81 5.53 1.89
CA PHE A 64 5.67 6.34 1.03
C PHE A 64 5.22 7.79 1.12
N ARG A 65 6.13 8.68 1.54
CA ARG A 65 5.79 10.08 1.82
C ARG A 65 6.77 11.09 1.26
N TYR A 66 6.27 12.15 0.60
CA TYR A 66 7.08 13.27 0.09
C TYR A 66 8.15 12.84 -0.92
N ILE A 67 7.79 11.94 -1.85
CA ILE A 67 8.71 11.38 -2.85
C ILE A 67 8.22 11.76 -4.24
N ASN A 68 9.14 12.28 -5.06
CA ASN A 68 8.90 12.53 -6.47
C ASN A 68 9.65 11.47 -7.29
N ARG A 69 9.04 10.97 -8.38
CA ARG A 69 9.69 10.00 -9.29
C ARG A 69 10.08 8.69 -8.61
N LEU A 70 9.13 8.10 -7.88
CA LEU A 70 9.25 6.78 -7.29
C LEU A 70 8.84 5.71 -8.29
N THR A 71 9.62 4.63 -8.40
CA THR A 71 9.17 3.36 -8.97
C THR A 71 9.14 2.30 -7.87
N LEU A 72 7.99 1.68 -7.63
CA LEU A 72 7.87 0.49 -6.78
C LEU A 72 7.66 -0.72 -7.70
N SER A 73 8.54 -1.73 -7.60
CA SER A 73 8.53 -2.88 -8.51
C SER A 73 9.06 -4.16 -7.87
N GLY A 74 9.23 -5.24 -8.66
CA GLY A 74 10.04 -6.40 -8.30
C GLY A 74 9.32 -7.73 -8.15
N GLY A 75 8.00 -7.79 -8.34
CA GLY A 75 7.22 -9.03 -8.27
C GLY A 75 6.82 -9.47 -6.85
N GLY A 76 7.18 -8.70 -5.83
CA GLY A 76 6.97 -9.05 -4.42
C GLY A 76 5.55 -8.85 -3.92
N THR A 77 5.30 -9.37 -2.71
CA THR A 77 3.99 -9.40 -2.06
C THR A 77 3.99 -8.61 -0.77
N PHE A 78 2.98 -7.77 -0.58
CA PHE A 78 2.64 -7.10 0.67
C PHE A 78 1.45 -7.83 1.29
N ASP A 79 1.71 -8.75 2.21
CA ASP A 79 0.71 -9.55 2.94
C ASP A 79 0.23 -8.79 4.18
N GLY A 80 -0.99 -8.24 4.11
CA GLY A 80 -1.62 -7.49 5.18
C GLY A 80 -2.11 -8.34 6.35
N ARG A 81 -2.15 -9.67 6.20
CA ARG A 81 -2.69 -10.63 7.19
C ARG A 81 -4.08 -10.25 7.67
N GLY A 82 -4.95 -9.87 6.74
CA GLY A 82 -6.28 -9.31 6.96
C GLY A 82 -7.21 -10.24 7.74
N ALA A 83 -7.07 -11.57 7.55
CA ALA A 83 -7.84 -12.59 8.26
C ALA A 83 -7.77 -12.48 9.80
N LEU A 84 -6.68 -11.91 10.35
CA LEU A 84 -6.55 -11.65 11.78
C LEU A 84 -7.46 -10.51 12.29
N SER A 85 -8.00 -9.71 11.38
CA SER A 85 -8.76 -8.50 11.67
C SER A 85 -10.21 -8.58 11.18
N TRP A 86 -10.50 -9.25 10.06
CA TRP A 86 -11.86 -9.29 9.48
C TRP A 86 -12.92 -9.85 10.43
N LYS A 87 -12.62 -10.93 11.18
CA LYS A 87 -13.58 -11.52 12.14
C LYS A 87 -13.97 -10.59 13.30
N GLN A 88 -13.14 -9.58 13.57
CA GLN A 88 -13.33 -8.60 14.64
C GLN A 88 -13.73 -7.23 14.08
N ASN A 89 -13.89 -7.12 12.76
CA ASN A 89 -14.17 -5.87 12.08
C ASN A 89 -15.68 -5.63 12.06
N ASP A 90 -16.14 -4.68 12.87
CA ASP A 90 -17.52 -4.24 12.98
C ASP A 90 -17.82 -2.98 12.15
N CYS A 91 -16.92 -2.57 11.26
CA CYS A 91 -17.02 -1.32 10.48
C CYS A 91 -18.29 -1.17 9.61
N ASN A 92 -19.05 -2.25 9.38
CA ASN A 92 -20.33 -2.18 8.69
C ASN A 92 -21.47 -1.75 9.61
N GLU A 93 -21.34 -1.96 10.92
CA GLU A 93 -22.37 -1.71 11.92
C GLU A 93 -21.98 -0.57 12.87
N ASN A 94 -20.68 -0.41 13.14
CA ASN A 94 -20.13 0.54 14.10
C ASN A 94 -19.47 1.74 13.39
N LYS A 95 -20.09 2.91 13.52
CA LYS A 95 -19.54 4.19 13.02
C LYS A 95 -18.19 4.58 13.67
N ASN A 96 -17.87 4.04 14.84
CA ASN A 96 -16.62 4.28 15.56
C ASN A 96 -15.58 3.16 15.37
N CYS A 97 -15.73 2.35 14.32
CA CYS A 97 -14.82 1.25 14.03
C CYS A 97 -13.35 1.70 13.95
N LYS A 98 -12.46 0.82 14.43
CA LYS A 98 -11.03 1.09 14.61
C LYS A 98 -10.14 0.42 13.56
N SER A 99 -10.70 -0.29 12.57
CA SER A 99 -9.88 -0.83 11.47
C SER A 99 -9.40 0.34 10.62
N ARG A 100 -8.11 0.65 10.69
CA ARG A 100 -7.49 1.81 10.00
C ARG A 100 -6.19 1.49 9.29
N VAL A 101 -5.66 0.28 9.44
CA VAL A 101 -4.33 -0.04 8.91
C VAL A 101 -4.46 -0.46 7.44
N VAL A 102 -4.26 0.52 6.55
CA VAL A 102 -4.12 0.32 5.10
C VAL A 102 -2.85 -0.47 4.81
N ASN A 103 -2.88 -1.35 3.80
CA ASN A 103 -1.72 -2.18 3.46
C ASN A 103 -0.53 -1.31 3.02
N ILE A 104 -0.74 -0.47 2.00
CA ILE A 104 0.28 0.46 1.49
C ILE A 104 -0.34 1.83 1.30
N ARG A 105 0.35 2.86 1.78
CA ARG A 105 -0.11 4.25 1.68
C ARG A 105 0.89 5.13 0.98
N PHE A 106 0.40 5.93 0.04
CA PHE A 106 1.17 6.95 -0.68
C PHE A 106 0.61 8.33 -0.32
N ASP A 107 1.38 9.12 0.43
CA ASP A 107 0.99 10.48 0.83
C ASP A 107 1.97 11.50 0.25
N PHE A 108 1.47 12.53 -0.44
CA PHE A 108 2.32 13.58 -1.01
C PHE A 108 3.42 13.03 -1.94
N VAL A 109 3.11 12.00 -2.73
CA VAL A 109 3.97 11.54 -3.81
C VAL A 109 3.52 12.14 -5.13
N ASN A 110 4.42 12.19 -6.11
CA ASN A 110 4.12 12.67 -7.45
C ASN A 110 4.98 11.94 -8.49
N ASP A 111 4.43 11.74 -9.69
CA ASP A 111 5.11 11.04 -10.80
C ASP A 111 5.60 9.66 -10.35
N THR A 112 4.67 8.84 -9.86
CA THR A 112 4.99 7.53 -9.25
C THR A 112 4.50 6.38 -10.11
N ILE A 113 5.35 5.37 -10.31
CA ILE A 113 5.03 4.14 -11.01
C ILE A 113 4.99 2.99 -9.99
N ILE A 114 3.90 2.24 -9.97
CA ILE A 114 3.76 1.03 -9.17
C ILE A 114 3.49 -0.11 -10.14
N LYS A 115 4.44 -1.03 -10.25
CA LYS A 115 4.34 -2.12 -11.23
C LYS A 115 4.73 -3.45 -10.65
N ASP A 116 4.15 -4.53 -11.16
CA ASP A 116 4.56 -5.89 -10.81
C ASP A 116 4.58 -6.12 -9.28
N ILE A 117 3.52 -5.73 -8.56
CA ILE A 117 3.38 -5.98 -7.12
C ILE A 117 2.12 -6.77 -6.81
N THR A 118 2.14 -7.48 -5.69
CA THR A 118 0.94 -8.07 -5.10
C THR A 118 0.61 -7.40 -3.77
N SER A 119 -0.63 -6.92 -3.60
CA SER A 119 -1.20 -6.51 -2.32
C SER A 119 -2.19 -7.57 -1.87
N LEU A 120 -1.83 -8.37 -0.86
CA LEU A 120 -2.57 -9.55 -0.42
C LEU A 120 -3.21 -9.29 0.95
N ASP A 121 -4.46 -9.69 1.11
CA ASP A 121 -5.19 -9.77 2.38
C ASP A 121 -5.02 -8.54 3.27
N SER A 122 -5.45 -7.36 2.81
CA SER A 122 -5.35 -6.16 3.65
C SER A 122 -6.30 -6.21 4.85
N LYS A 123 -5.90 -5.58 5.97
CA LYS A 123 -6.76 -5.39 7.15
C LYS A 123 -7.86 -4.34 6.93
N ASN A 124 -7.66 -3.49 5.92
CA ASN A 124 -8.54 -2.41 5.49
C ASN A 124 -8.32 -2.23 3.98
N PHE A 125 -8.31 -1.00 3.45
CA PHE A 125 -7.97 -0.75 2.05
C PHE A 125 -6.60 -1.35 1.70
N HIS A 126 -6.47 -1.86 0.49
CA HIS A 126 -5.19 -2.34 -0.01
C HIS A 126 -4.26 -1.17 -0.27
N LEU A 127 -4.69 -0.19 -1.06
CA LEU A 127 -3.86 0.95 -1.45
C LEU A 127 -4.62 2.26 -1.21
N ASN A 128 -4.03 3.17 -0.44
CA ASN A 128 -4.48 4.56 -0.37
C ASN A 128 -3.50 5.44 -1.15
N VAL A 129 -3.98 6.07 -2.21
CA VAL A 129 -3.14 6.75 -3.20
C VAL A 129 -3.46 8.24 -3.32
N CYS A 130 -2.53 8.98 -3.92
CA CYS A 130 -2.69 10.40 -4.19
C CYS A 130 -2.33 10.75 -5.66
N HIS A 131 -1.84 11.96 -5.87
CA HIS A 131 -1.67 12.58 -7.19
C HIS A 131 -0.62 11.89 -8.08
N ASN A 132 -0.91 11.82 -9.38
CA ASN A 132 0.01 11.40 -10.44
C ASN A 132 0.68 10.04 -10.20
N ILE A 133 -0.14 8.98 -10.19
CA ILE A 133 0.31 7.61 -9.98
C ILE A 133 -0.15 6.72 -11.14
N THR A 134 0.76 5.88 -11.62
CA THR A 134 0.50 4.86 -12.63
C THR A 134 0.67 3.47 -12.06
N PHE A 135 -0.39 2.67 -12.07
CA PHE A 135 -0.38 1.24 -11.78
C PHE A 135 -0.28 0.42 -13.05
N GLN A 136 0.63 -0.57 -13.06
CA GLN A 136 0.80 -1.52 -14.17
C GLN A 136 1.01 -2.93 -13.65
N HIS A 137 0.25 -3.92 -14.13
CA HIS A 137 0.54 -5.33 -13.84
C HIS A 137 0.53 -5.63 -12.33
N ALA A 138 -0.31 -4.92 -11.58
CA ALA A 138 -0.48 -5.17 -10.15
C ALA A 138 -1.55 -6.25 -9.91
N THR A 139 -1.43 -6.95 -8.79
CA THR A 139 -2.45 -7.88 -8.28
C THR A 139 -2.88 -7.43 -6.90
N ILE A 140 -4.17 -7.23 -6.70
CA ILE A 140 -4.75 -6.82 -5.43
C ILE A 140 -5.82 -7.85 -5.08
N THR A 141 -5.63 -8.59 -3.99
CA THR A 141 -6.50 -9.72 -3.70
C THR A 141 -6.78 -9.90 -2.21
N ALA A 142 -8.05 -10.10 -1.89
CA ALA A 142 -8.57 -10.55 -0.60
C ALA A 142 -9.86 -11.38 -0.83
N PRO A 143 -10.28 -12.22 0.13
CA PRO A 143 -11.54 -12.97 0.03
C PRO A 143 -12.74 -12.05 -0.11
N GLY A 144 -13.79 -12.49 -0.81
CA GLY A 144 -14.98 -11.66 -1.08
C GLY A 144 -15.78 -11.27 0.18
N GLU A 145 -15.59 -12.00 1.28
CA GLU A 145 -16.18 -11.69 2.60
C GLU A 145 -15.35 -10.69 3.42
N SER A 146 -14.21 -10.22 2.91
CA SER A 146 -13.32 -9.31 3.62
C SER A 146 -13.87 -7.88 3.66
N VAL A 147 -14.26 -7.44 4.86
CA VAL A 147 -14.93 -6.14 5.07
C VAL A 147 -13.95 -4.96 4.95
N LYS A 148 -14.34 -3.88 4.25
CA LYS A 148 -13.57 -2.63 4.07
C LYS A 148 -12.23 -2.82 3.37
N THR A 149 -12.21 -3.70 2.38
CA THR A 149 -11.01 -4.01 1.60
C THR A 149 -11.02 -3.35 0.22
N ASP A 150 -11.30 -2.04 0.16
CA ASP A 150 -11.17 -1.30 -1.08
C ASP A 150 -9.81 -1.58 -1.74
N GLY A 151 -9.79 -1.91 -3.03
CA GLY A 151 -8.55 -2.25 -3.73
C GLY A 151 -7.65 -1.02 -3.86
N ILE A 152 -8.11 -0.02 -4.60
CA ILE A 152 -7.44 1.28 -4.72
C ILE A 152 -8.38 2.39 -4.28
N HIS A 153 -8.01 3.09 -3.21
CA HIS A 153 -8.74 4.24 -2.69
C HIS A 153 -8.06 5.53 -3.12
N ILE A 154 -8.74 6.33 -3.95
CA ILE A 154 -8.26 7.62 -4.47
C ILE A 154 -9.24 8.74 -4.15
N ALA A 155 -8.75 9.88 -3.65
CA ALA A 155 -9.55 11.09 -3.45
C ALA A 155 -8.69 12.35 -3.69
N ARG A 156 -9.32 13.47 -4.09
CA ARG A 156 -8.70 14.79 -4.29
C ARG A 156 -7.38 14.73 -5.07
N SER A 157 -7.37 13.98 -6.16
CA SER A 157 -6.17 13.64 -6.92
C SER A 157 -6.39 13.79 -8.43
N THR A 158 -5.33 13.97 -9.22
CA THR A 158 -5.45 13.96 -10.68
C THR A 158 -4.33 13.14 -11.32
N MET A 159 -4.49 12.84 -12.62
CA MET A 159 -3.52 12.12 -13.46
C MET A 159 -3.24 10.71 -12.96
N PHE A 160 -4.30 9.91 -12.85
CA PHE A 160 -4.20 8.55 -12.34
C PHE A 160 -4.42 7.54 -13.46
N THR A 161 -3.52 6.57 -13.58
CA THR A 161 -3.63 5.50 -14.58
C THR A 161 -3.56 4.13 -13.92
N VAL A 162 -4.45 3.21 -14.30
CA VAL A 162 -4.37 1.79 -13.93
C VAL A 162 -4.46 0.97 -15.21
N ALA A 163 -3.46 0.11 -15.44
CA ALA A 163 -3.37 -0.70 -16.64
C ALA A 163 -2.99 -2.15 -16.34
N ASN A 164 -3.71 -3.10 -16.93
CA ASN A 164 -3.44 -4.54 -16.83
C ASN A 164 -3.32 -5.01 -15.36
N THR A 165 -4.23 -4.55 -14.51
CA THR A 165 -4.22 -4.83 -13.06
C THR A 165 -5.41 -5.71 -12.71
N SER A 166 -5.18 -6.73 -11.88
CA SER A 166 -6.25 -7.57 -11.34
C SER A 166 -6.60 -7.15 -9.91
N ILE A 167 -7.89 -6.94 -9.62
CA ILE A 167 -8.40 -6.51 -8.32
C ILE A 167 -9.59 -7.39 -7.94
N GLY A 168 -9.44 -8.20 -6.89
CA GLY A 168 -10.52 -8.99 -6.30
C GLY A 168 -10.54 -8.81 -4.79
N THR A 169 -11.54 -8.09 -4.26
CA THR A 169 -11.65 -7.82 -2.83
C THR A 169 -13.11 -7.95 -2.37
N GLY A 170 -13.38 -7.74 -1.08
CA GLY A 170 -14.74 -7.80 -0.51
C GLY A 170 -15.48 -6.46 -0.47
N ASP A 171 -14.92 -5.41 -1.08
CA ASP A 171 -15.50 -4.05 -1.14
C ASP A 171 -15.22 -3.44 -2.53
N ASP A 172 -15.13 -2.11 -2.66
CA ASP A 172 -14.85 -1.46 -3.93
C ASP A 172 -13.51 -1.88 -4.56
N CYS A 173 -13.51 -2.30 -5.84
CA CYS A 173 -12.25 -2.55 -6.55
C CYS A 173 -11.41 -1.26 -6.66
N ILE A 174 -12.05 -0.16 -7.05
CA ILE A 174 -11.45 1.18 -7.08
C ILE A 174 -12.48 2.17 -6.57
N TYR A 175 -12.21 2.77 -5.42
CA TYR A 175 -13.03 3.85 -4.87
C TYR A 175 -12.53 5.21 -5.38
N ILE A 176 -13.42 6.00 -5.98
CA ILE A 176 -13.13 7.35 -6.49
C ILE A 176 -13.87 8.38 -5.65
N GLY A 177 -13.13 9.05 -4.78
CA GLY A 177 -13.61 10.15 -3.94
C GLY A 177 -13.68 11.50 -4.66
N ASP A 178 -14.21 12.48 -3.94
CA ASP A 178 -14.43 13.86 -4.40
C ASP A 178 -13.14 14.55 -4.86
N GLY A 179 -13.27 15.52 -5.77
CA GLY A 179 -12.15 16.31 -6.28
C GLY A 179 -11.16 15.51 -7.13
N THR A 180 -11.52 14.32 -7.60
CA THR A 180 -10.67 13.47 -8.44
C THR A 180 -10.95 13.69 -9.92
N SER A 181 -9.92 13.80 -10.77
CA SER A 181 -10.09 13.97 -12.23
C SER A 181 -8.94 13.35 -13.04
N GLN A 182 -9.10 13.24 -14.36
CA GLN A 182 -8.08 12.68 -15.28
C GLN A 182 -7.66 11.25 -14.89
N LEU A 183 -8.63 10.35 -14.94
CA LEU A 183 -8.48 8.93 -14.64
C LEU A 183 -8.43 8.14 -15.95
N LYS A 184 -7.53 7.16 -16.04
CA LYS A 184 -7.47 6.21 -17.15
C LYS A 184 -7.39 4.78 -16.63
N PHE A 185 -8.33 3.95 -17.06
CA PHE A 185 -8.37 2.52 -16.76
C PHE A 185 -8.25 1.72 -18.05
N THR A 186 -7.43 0.68 -18.07
CA THR A 186 -7.23 -0.17 -19.26
C THR A 186 -6.96 -1.60 -18.82
N ASN A 187 -7.74 -2.59 -19.28
CA ASN A 187 -7.61 -3.99 -18.87
C ASN A 187 -7.52 -4.15 -17.33
N VAL A 188 -8.51 -3.62 -16.62
CA VAL A 188 -8.66 -3.83 -15.17
C VAL A 188 -9.73 -4.88 -14.98
N THR A 189 -9.42 -5.94 -14.23
CA THR A 189 -10.30 -7.12 -14.04
C THR A 189 -10.48 -7.46 -12.58
#